data_AF-A0A7R9QLR9-F1
#
_entry.id   AF-A0A7R9QLR9-F1
#
_cell.length_a   1.000
_cell.length_b   1.000
_cell.length_c   1.000
_cell.angle_alpha   90.00
_cell.angle_beta   90.00
_cell.angle_gamma   90.00
#
_symmetry.space_group_name_H-M   'P 1'
#
loop_
_entity.id
_entity.type
_entity.pdbx_description
1 polymer ?
#
loop_
_entity_poly.entity_id
_entity_poly.type
_entity_poly.pdbx_seq_one_letter_code
_entity_poly.pdbx_strand_id
1 'polypeptide(L)'
;GVEALVKRLTIVPGEDRLSVQANQNATLLFRALLRSTLCTRKITEQDRLSSEAFDWLIGEIETRFQQSQVQPGEMVGALAAQSLGEPATQMTLNTFHYAGVSAKNVTLGVPRLKEIINISKSPKTPSLTVFLTGAAARDAEKAKDVLCRLEHTTLRKVTANTAIYYDPDPLNSVIVEDQEFV
;
A
#
# COMPACT_ATOMS: atom_id res chain seq x y z
N GLY A 1 -32.65 -4.28 20.11
CA GLY A 1 -32.54 -3.44 18.90
C GLY A 1 -31.45 -3.93 17.96
N VAL A 2 -30.20 -3.51 18.19
CA VAL A 2 -29.09 -3.67 17.22
C VAL A 2 -28.79 -5.11 16.82
N GLU A 3 -28.78 -6.07 17.76
CA GLU A 3 -28.50 -7.47 17.41
C GLU A 3 -29.61 -8.10 16.54
N ALA A 4 -30.86 -7.67 16.74
CA ALA A 4 -31.97 -8.10 15.91
C ALA A 4 -31.87 -7.51 14.49
N LEU A 5 -31.51 -6.23 14.38
CA LEU A 5 -31.21 -5.59 13.09
C LEU A 5 -30.11 -6.35 12.34
N VAL A 6 -28.99 -6.61 13.00
CA VAL A 6 -27.83 -7.31 12.42
C VAL A 6 -28.20 -8.68 11.83
N LYS A 7 -29.11 -9.42 12.45
CA LYS A 7 -29.59 -10.72 11.93
C LYS A 7 -30.41 -10.57 10.65
N ARG A 8 -31.08 -9.44 10.43
CA ARG A 8 -31.87 -9.16 9.22
C ARG A 8 -31.01 -8.65 8.05
N LEU A 9 -29.80 -8.18 8.32
CA LEU A 9 -28.85 -7.74 7.30
C LEU A 9 -28.18 -8.96 6.63
N THR A 10 -28.87 -9.52 5.63
CA THR A 10 -28.40 -10.69 4.87
C THR A 10 -27.95 -10.27 3.48
N ILE A 11 -26.71 -10.59 3.14
CA ILE A 11 -26.11 -10.45 1.80
C ILE A 11 -25.96 -11.84 1.15
N VAL A 12 -25.47 -12.82 1.91
CA VAL A 12 -25.35 -14.21 1.44
C VAL A 12 -26.55 -14.99 1.97
N PRO A 13 -27.53 -15.35 1.11
CA PRO A 13 -28.67 -16.13 1.54
C PRO A 13 -28.25 -17.58 1.81
N GLY A 14 -28.74 -18.16 2.90
CA GLY A 14 -28.52 -19.56 3.24
C GLY A 14 -28.46 -19.81 4.75
N GLU A 15 -28.94 -20.96 5.18
CA GLU A 15 -28.94 -21.39 6.58
C GLU A 15 -27.78 -22.35 6.90
N ASP A 16 -27.08 -22.84 5.87
CA ASP A 16 -25.95 -23.71 6.05
C ASP A 16 -24.77 -22.97 6.71
N ARG A 17 -23.90 -23.74 7.37
CA ARG A 17 -22.79 -23.19 8.15
C ARG A 17 -21.87 -22.28 7.33
N LEU A 18 -21.67 -22.58 6.05
CA LEU A 18 -20.78 -21.81 5.18
C LEU A 18 -21.42 -20.47 4.79
N SER A 19 -22.69 -20.47 4.40
CA SER A 19 -23.44 -19.25 4.07
C SER A 19 -23.53 -18.30 5.26
N VAL A 20 -23.82 -18.81 6.46
CA VAL A 20 -23.85 -18.01 7.69
C VAL A 20 -22.50 -17.36 7.96
N GLN A 21 -21.40 -18.12 7.84
CA GLN A 21 -20.05 -17.60 8.03
C GLN A 21 -19.68 -16.55 6.97
N ALA A 22 -20.04 -16.79 5.70
CA ALA A 22 -19.80 -15.86 4.61
C ALA A 22 -20.56 -14.54 4.83
N ASN A 23 -21.83 -14.59 5.25
CA ASN A 23 -22.60 -13.39 5.56
C ASN A 23 -22.01 -12.60 6.73
N GLN A 24 -21.55 -13.29 7.77
CA GLN A 24 -20.91 -12.65 8.92
C GLN A 24 -19.64 -11.87 8.53
N ASN A 25 -18.84 -12.43 7.62
CA ASN A 25 -17.63 -11.79 7.11
C ASN A 25 -17.94 -10.63 6.18
N ALA A 26 -18.89 -10.81 5.24
CA ALA A 26 -19.31 -9.77 4.30
C ALA A 26 -19.84 -8.52 4.99
N THR A 27 -20.53 -8.69 6.13
CA THR A 27 -21.14 -7.60 6.89
C THR A 27 -20.27 -7.11 8.06
N LEU A 28 -19.05 -7.64 8.26
CA LEU A 28 -18.25 -7.43 9.47
C LEU A 28 -18.00 -5.94 9.79
N LEU A 29 -17.51 -5.18 8.81
CA LEU A 29 -17.21 -3.75 8.98
C LEU A 29 -18.47 -2.93 9.25
N PHE A 30 -19.56 -3.23 8.53
CA PHE A 30 -20.83 -2.56 8.73
C PHE A 30 -21.42 -2.84 10.12
N ARG A 31 -21.33 -4.09 10.59
CA ARG A 31 -21.73 -4.48 11.94
C ARG A 31 -20.90 -3.78 13.01
N ALA A 32 -19.59 -3.64 12.79
CA ALA A 32 -18.71 -2.89 13.69
C ALA A 32 -19.15 -1.41 13.77
N LEU A 33 -19.43 -0.78 12.63
CA LEU A 33 -19.92 0.59 12.55
C LEU A 33 -21.27 0.77 13.26
N LEU A 34 -22.22 -0.14 13.03
CA LEU A 34 -23.52 -0.09 13.70
C LEU A 34 -23.37 -0.19 15.22
N ARG A 35 -22.52 -1.10 15.71
CA ARG A 35 -22.29 -1.27 17.15
C ARG A 35 -21.55 -0.10 17.77
N SER A 36 -20.58 0.51 17.08
CA SER A 36 -19.88 1.69 17.57
C SER A 36 -20.78 2.93 17.58
N THR A 37 -21.65 3.05 16.59
CA THR A 37 -22.50 4.25 16.40
C THR A 37 -23.76 4.17 17.26
N LEU A 38 -24.44 3.02 17.27
CA LEU A 38 -25.66 2.79 18.05
C LEU A 38 -25.35 2.24 19.45
N CYS A 39 -24.22 2.65 20.05
CA CYS A 39 -23.89 2.26 21.41
C CYS A 39 -24.77 3.02 22.41
N THR A 40 -25.16 2.35 23.50
CA THR A 40 -26.14 2.86 24.47
C THR A 40 -25.77 4.24 24.99
N ARG A 41 -24.51 4.46 25.33
CA ARG A 41 -24.03 5.76 25.83
C ARG A 41 -24.24 6.88 24.83
N LYS A 42 -23.86 6.66 23.57
CA LYS A 42 -23.98 7.67 22.51
C LYS A 42 -25.44 8.01 22.24
N ILE A 43 -26.27 6.97 22.12
CA ILE A 43 -27.71 7.12 21.85
C ILE A 43 -28.44 7.83 22.99
N THR A 44 -28.10 7.55 24.25
CA THR A 44 -28.79 8.14 25.41
C THR A 44 -28.23 9.50 25.80
N GLU A 45 -26.90 9.69 25.81
CA GLU A 45 -26.28 10.92 26.32
C GLU A 45 -26.08 12.00 25.24
N GLN A 46 -25.63 11.59 24.05
CA GLN A 46 -25.29 12.51 22.95
C GLN A 46 -26.49 12.77 22.05
N ASP A 47 -27.03 11.70 21.45
CA ASP A 47 -28.10 11.81 20.46
C ASP A 47 -29.49 11.93 21.11
N ARG A 48 -29.61 11.52 22.38
CA ARG A 48 -30.83 11.59 23.23
C ARG A 48 -32.09 11.10 22.52
N LEU A 49 -31.99 9.97 21.83
CA LEU A 49 -33.11 9.41 21.07
C LEU A 49 -34.20 8.86 21.99
N SER A 50 -35.46 9.14 21.66
CA SER A 50 -36.60 8.43 22.23
C SER A 50 -36.69 7.01 21.69
N SER A 51 -37.45 6.13 22.36
CA SER A 51 -37.68 4.76 21.87
C SER A 51 -38.34 4.74 20.49
N GLU A 52 -39.31 5.61 20.24
CA GLU A 52 -39.98 5.73 18.94
C GLU A 52 -39.00 6.17 17.83
N ALA A 53 -38.15 7.16 18.12
CA ALA A 53 -37.14 7.62 17.16
C ALA A 53 -36.09 6.54 16.88
N PHE A 54 -35.72 5.76 17.90
CA PHE A 54 -34.78 4.66 17.74
C PHE A 54 -35.35 3.52 16.90
N ASP A 55 -36.61 3.13 17.13
CA ASP A 55 -37.26 2.07 16.35
C ASP A 55 -37.44 2.48 14.89
N TRP A 56 -37.82 3.75 14.65
CA TRP A 56 -37.85 4.32 13.29
C TRP A 56 -36.48 4.28 12.62
N LEU A 57 -35.41 4.69 13.33
CA LEU A 57 -34.03 4.68 12.82
C LEU A 57 -33.58 3.27 12.42
N ILE A 58 -33.89 2.26 13.23
CA ILE A 58 -33.55 0.86 12.93
C ILE A 58 -34.25 0.39 11.65
N GLY A 59 -35.52 0.74 11.46
CA GLY A 59 -36.27 0.42 10.25
C GLY A 59 -35.74 1.14 9.00
N GLU A 60 -35.35 2.40 9.13
CA GLU A 60 -34.75 3.17 8.04
C GLU A 60 -33.38 2.59 7.63
N ILE A 61 -32.53 2.20 8.59
CA ILE A 61 -31.24 1.55 8.30
C ILE A 61 -31.44 0.26 7.51
N GLU A 62 -32.40 -0.57 7.90
CA GLU A 62 -32.73 -1.82 7.20
C GLU A 62 -33.19 -1.56 5.77
N THR A 63 -34.11 -0.61 5.59
CA THR A 63 -34.65 -0.22 4.27
C THR A 63 -33.54 0.30 3.36
N ARG A 64 -32.69 1.20 3.86
CA ARG A 64 -31.55 1.75 3.10
C ARG A 64 -30.53 0.68 2.76
N PHE A 65 -30.26 -0.24 3.69
CA PHE A 65 -29.35 -1.34 3.45
C PHE A 65 -29.85 -2.24 2.31
N GLN A 66 -31.13 -2.61 2.31
CA GLN A 66 -31.72 -3.42 1.24
C GLN A 66 -31.70 -2.69 -0.11
N GLN A 67 -31.99 -1.39 -0.13
CA GLN A 67 -31.91 -0.57 -1.35
C GLN A 67 -30.48 -0.42 -1.89
N SER A 68 -29.47 -0.46 -1.03
CA SER A 68 -28.06 -0.33 -1.44
C SER A 68 -27.47 -1.59 -2.07
N GLN A 69 -28.22 -2.70 -2.11
CA GLN A 69 -27.76 -3.93 -2.74
C GLN A 69 -27.70 -3.76 -4.26
N VAL A 70 -26.60 -4.25 -4.84
CA VAL A 70 -26.39 -4.25 -6.29
C VAL A 70 -27.42 -5.15 -6.98
N GLN A 71 -27.92 -4.71 -8.14
CA GLN A 71 -28.93 -5.49 -8.87
C GLN A 71 -28.28 -6.72 -9.53
N PRO A 72 -28.88 -7.91 -9.43
CA PRO A 72 -28.40 -9.08 -10.15
C PRO A 72 -28.39 -8.84 -11.66
N GLY A 73 -27.34 -9.29 -12.35
CA GLY A 73 -27.21 -9.15 -13.80
C GLY A 73 -26.63 -7.82 -14.28
N GLU A 74 -26.17 -6.96 -13.38
CA GLU A 74 -25.47 -5.73 -13.75
C GLU A 74 -24.12 -6.01 -14.44
N MET A 75 -23.81 -5.26 -15.50
CA MET A 75 -22.61 -5.42 -16.33
C MET A 75 -21.36 -4.83 -15.65
N VAL A 76 -20.96 -5.43 -14.51
CA VAL A 76 -19.86 -4.95 -13.66
C VAL A 76 -18.52 -4.84 -14.38
N GLY A 77 -18.26 -5.68 -15.39
CA GLY A 77 -17.00 -5.65 -16.14
C GLY A 77 -16.82 -4.39 -16.98
N ALA A 78 -17.88 -3.95 -17.68
CA ALA A 78 -17.84 -2.73 -18.48
C ALA A 78 -17.75 -1.48 -17.59
N LEU A 79 -18.51 -1.45 -16.49
CA LEU A 79 -18.48 -0.36 -15.50
C LEU A 79 -17.12 -0.26 -14.81
N ALA A 80 -16.53 -1.39 -14.40
CA ALA A 80 -15.19 -1.42 -13.81
C ALA A 80 -14.11 -0.94 -14.79
N ALA A 81 -14.20 -1.34 -16.07
CA ALA A 81 -13.25 -0.89 -17.09
C ALA A 81 -13.34 0.64 -17.33
N GLN A 82 -14.55 1.19 -17.42
CA GLN A 82 -14.75 2.63 -17.59
C GLN A 82 -14.32 3.44 -16.37
N SER A 83 -14.69 3.01 -15.17
CA SER A 83 -14.33 3.68 -13.91
C SER A 83 -12.82 3.72 -13.65
N LEU A 84 -12.05 2.79 -14.21
CA LEU A 84 -10.58 2.85 -14.20
C LEU A 84 -10.02 3.68 -15.37
N GLY A 85 -10.63 3.57 -16.56
CA GLY A 85 -10.16 4.24 -17.77
C GLY A 85 -10.33 5.75 -17.76
N GLU A 86 -11.47 6.26 -17.30
CA GLU A 86 -11.75 7.70 -17.22
C GLU A 86 -10.72 8.47 -16.38
N PRO A 87 -10.45 8.11 -15.10
CA PRO A 87 -9.43 8.80 -14.31
C PRO A 87 -8.02 8.59 -14.87
N ALA A 88 -7.76 7.47 -15.54
CA ALA A 88 -6.46 7.25 -16.18
C ALA A 88 -6.15 8.29 -17.27
N THR A 89 -7.16 8.83 -17.95
CA THR A 89 -6.98 9.94 -18.90
C THR A 89 -6.70 11.28 -18.23
N GLN A 90 -7.21 11.47 -17.00
CA GLN A 90 -6.96 12.66 -16.19
C GLN A 90 -5.58 12.63 -15.54
N MET A 91 -5.02 11.44 -15.30
CA MET A 91 -3.64 11.29 -14.85
C MET A 91 -2.70 11.79 -15.96
N THR A 92 -2.08 12.96 -15.75
CA THR A 92 -1.21 13.58 -16.75
C THR A 92 -0.06 12.67 -17.17
N LEU A 93 0.38 12.85 -18.42
CA LEU A 93 1.62 12.25 -18.93
C LEU A 93 2.80 12.88 -18.17
N ASN A 94 3.40 12.10 -17.28
CA ASN A 94 4.55 12.47 -16.45
C ASN A 94 4.28 13.63 -15.46
N THR A 95 3.82 13.30 -14.26
CA THR A 95 3.80 14.24 -13.13
C THR A 95 5.22 14.45 -12.59
N PHE A 96 5.95 15.41 -13.12
CA PHE A 96 7.19 15.90 -12.51
C PHE A 96 6.85 16.97 -11.46
N HIS A 97 6.38 16.53 -10.30
CA HIS A 97 6.27 17.39 -9.13
C HIS A 97 7.16 16.83 -8.01
N TYR A 98 8.32 17.45 -7.84
CA TYR A 98 9.22 17.23 -6.72
C TYR A 98 8.69 17.94 -5.47
N ALA A 99 7.71 17.34 -4.81
CA ALA A 99 7.27 17.79 -3.49
C ALA A 99 7.61 16.72 -2.44
N GLY A 100 8.66 16.99 -1.65
CA GLY A 100 8.85 16.36 -0.34
C GLY A 100 9.72 15.11 -0.20
N VAL A 101 10.28 14.52 -1.27
CA VAL A 101 11.18 13.34 -1.15
C VAL A 101 12.29 13.33 -2.21
N SER A 102 13.46 12.81 -1.85
CA SER A 102 14.70 12.74 -2.65
C SER A 102 14.52 12.14 -4.05
N ALA A 103 14.90 12.94 -5.07
CA ALA A 103 15.51 12.65 -6.39
C ALA A 103 15.15 11.37 -7.19
N LYS A 104 14.20 10.55 -6.78
CA LYS A 104 13.81 9.31 -7.48
C LYS A 104 12.67 9.62 -8.45
N ASN A 105 13.02 9.74 -9.73
CA ASN A 105 12.05 9.70 -10.82
C ASN A 105 11.38 8.32 -10.85
N VAL A 106 10.15 8.20 -10.34
CA VAL A 106 9.31 7.02 -10.52
C VAL A 106 8.41 7.26 -11.72
N THR A 107 8.20 6.26 -12.57
CA THR A 107 7.20 6.33 -13.64
C THR A 107 5.82 6.44 -13.02
N LEU A 108 5.11 7.54 -13.33
CA LEU A 108 3.76 7.83 -12.85
C LEU A 108 2.81 8.05 -14.04
N GLY A 109 1.51 8.00 -13.78
CA GLY A 109 0.46 8.22 -14.78
C GLY A 109 0.30 7.09 -15.79
N VAL A 110 -0.13 7.44 -17.01
CA VAL A 110 -0.43 6.48 -18.10
C VAL A 110 0.73 5.54 -18.44
N PRO A 111 2.01 5.99 -18.50
CA PRO A 111 3.13 5.10 -18.76
C PRO A 111 3.24 3.97 -17.72
N ARG A 112 2.98 4.25 -16.44
CA ARG A 112 3.03 3.26 -15.36
C ARG A 112 1.85 2.31 -15.44
N LEU A 113 0.65 2.82 -15.73
CA LEU A 113 -0.54 2.00 -15.91
C LEU A 113 -0.33 0.98 -17.04
N LYS A 114 0.27 1.41 -18.17
CA LYS A 114 0.62 0.53 -19.29
C LYS A 114 1.61 -0.57 -18.89
N GLU A 115 2.62 -0.25 -18.09
CA GLU A 115 3.59 -1.24 -17.59
C GLU A 115 2.92 -2.30 -16.71
N ILE A 116 1.99 -1.89 -15.83
CA ILE A 116 1.29 -2.78 -14.90
C ILE A 116 0.31 -3.69 -15.67
N ILE A 117 -0.53 -3.12 -16.54
CA ILE A 117 -1.53 -3.89 -17.30
C ILE A 117 -0.87 -4.94 -18.20
N ASN A 118 0.27 -4.60 -18.82
CA ASN A 118 0.99 -5.53 -19.71
C ASN A 118 1.98 -6.46 -18.97
N ILE A 119 2.10 -6.34 -17.64
CA ILE A 119 3.02 -7.15 -16.82
C ILE A 119 4.45 -7.12 -17.41
N SER A 120 4.99 -5.92 -17.60
CA SER A 120 6.31 -5.75 -18.20
C SER A 120 7.41 -6.42 -17.36
N LYS A 121 8.25 -7.24 -17.98
CA LYS A 121 9.39 -7.91 -17.31
C LYS A 121 10.46 -6.93 -16.80
N SER A 122 10.63 -5.81 -17.48
CA SER A 122 11.62 -4.78 -17.13
C SER A 122 10.92 -3.41 -17.05
N PRO A 123 10.41 -3.02 -15.87
CA PRO A 123 9.81 -1.69 -15.69
C PRO A 123 10.88 -0.61 -15.83
N LYS A 124 10.51 0.57 -16.35
CA LYS A 124 11.48 1.64 -16.63
C LYS A 124 12.19 2.18 -15.38
N THR A 125 11.50 2.21 -14.24
CA THR A 125 12.04 2.73 -12.97
C THR A 125 11.78 1.72 -11.85
N PRO A 126 12.55 0.62 -11.76
CA PRO A 126 12.39 -0.34 -10.69
C PRO A 126 12.76 0.32 -9.36
N SER A 127 11.90 0.16 -8.35
CA SER A 127 12.12 0.67 -7.01
C SER A 127 11.72 -0.37 -5.98
N LEU A 128 12.40 -0.34 -4.83
CA LEU A 128 12.15 -1.22 -3.70
C LEU A 128 12.25 -0.41 -2.42
N THR A 129 11.21 -0.49 -1.59
CA THR A 129 11.19 0.12 -0.26
C THR A 129 11.57 -0.93 0.77
N VAL A 130 12.72 -0.75 1.42
CA VAL A 130 13.19 -1.63 2.51
C VAL A 130 12.84 -0.98 3.85
N PHE A 131 12.08 -1.69 4.68
CA PHE A 131 11.82 -1.27 6.06
C PHE A 131 12.86 -1.88 6.99
N LEU A 132 13.49 -1.06 7.82
CA LEU A 132 14.44 -1.49 8.84
C LEU A 132 13.70 -1.93 10.11
N THR A 133 14.31 -2.83 10.88
CA THR A 133 13.76 -3.34 12.15
C THR A 133 14.74 -3.11 13.31
N GLY A 134 14.25 -3.24 14.54
CA GLY A 134 15.08 -3.12 15.74
C GLY A 134 15.72 -1.74 15.90
N ALA A 135 16.98 -1.71 16.35
CA ALA A 135 17.71 -0.46 16.58
C ALA A 135 17.96 0.32 15.27
N ALA A 136 18.19 -0.37 14.15
CA ALA A 136 18.42 0.27 12.86
C ALA A 136 17.21 1.05 12.33
N ALA A 137 16.00 0.74 12.81
CA ALA A 137 14.79 1.50 12.48
C ALA A 137 14.73 2.89 13.15
N ARG A 138 15.49 3.11 14.22
CA ARG A 138 15.44 4.33 15.05
C ARG A 138 16.78 5.06 15.15
N ASP A 139 17.84 4.48 14.60
CA ASP A 139 19.21 4.97 14.68
C ASP A 139 19.78 5.14 13.26
N ALA A 140 20.12 6.38 12.91
CA ALA A 140 20.59 6.74 11.58
C ALA A 140 21.95 6.13 11.24
N GLU A 141 22.85 5.98 12.21
CA GLU A 141 24.18 5.38 11.97
C GLU A 141 24.05 3.90 11.67
N LYS A 142 23.19 3.19 12.41
CA LYS A 142 22.88 1.77 12.14
C LYS A 142 22.13 1.60 10.82
N ALA A 143 21.26 2.54 10.45
CA ALA A 143 20.61 2.53 9.15
C ALA A 143 21.63 2.69 8.00
N LYS A 144 22.66 3.52 8.19
CA LYS A 144 23.74 3.72 7.23
C LYS A 144 24.60 2.47 7.05
N ASP A 145 24.88 1.73 8.13
CA ASP A 145 25.56 0.43 8.02
C ASP A 145 24.80 -0.54 7.11
N VAL A 146 23.47 -0.63 7.29
CA VAL A 146 22.62 -1.46 6.42
C VAL A 146 22.64 -0.95 4.97
N LEU A 147 22.61 0.37 4.75
CA LEU A 147 22.72 0.97 3.42
C LEU A 147 24.03 0.56 2.73
N CYS A 148 25.17 0.69 3.42
CA CYS A 148 26.48 0.33 2.88
C CYS A 148 26.57 -1.15 2.49
N ARG A 149 25.90 -2.04 3.22
CA ARG A 149 25.86 -3.48 2.92
C ARG A 149 24.98 -3.84 1.73
N LEU A 150 23.95 -3.04 1.45
CA LEU A 150 23.02 -3.26 0.34
C LEU A 150 23.46 -2.54 -0.94
N GLU A 151 24.20 -1.44 -0.82
CA GLU A 151 24.66 -0.69 -1.98
C GLU A 151 25.68 -1.51 -2.77
N HIS A 152 25.36 -1.78 -4.03
CA HIS A 152 26.30 -2.38 -4.96
C HIS A 152 27.44 -1.40 -5.28
N THR A 153 28.59 -1.63 -4.65
CA THR A 153 29.81 -0.86 -4.81
C THR A 153 30.85 -1.69 -5.55
N THR A 154 31.18 -1.29 -6.79
CA THR A 154 32.22 -1.94 -7.58
C THR A 154 33.59 -1.36 -7.25
N LEU A 155 34.66 -2.13 -7.48
CA LEU A 155 36.04 -1.66 -7.27
C LEU A 155 36.31 -0.36 -8.05
N ARG A 156 35.73 -0.22 -9.24
CA ARG A 156 35.75 1.01 -10.05
C ARG A 156 35.28 2.26 -9.28
N LYS A 157 34.31 2.17 -8.37
CA LYS A 157 33.84 3.32 -7.58
C LYS A 157 34.87 3.77 -6.53
N VAL A 158 35.76 2.86 -6.10
CA VAL A 158 36.74 3.10 -5.03
C VAL A 158 38.13 3.42 -5.60
N THR A 159 38.50 2.81 -6.73
CA THR A 159 39.79 3.03 -7.37
C THR A 159 39.89 4.43 -7.97
N ALA A 160 40.79 5.26 -7.45
CA ALA A 160 41.07 6.59 -7.98
C ALA A 160 41.90 6.55 -9.27
N ASN A 161 42.89 5.65 -9.33
CA ASN A 161 43.78 5.48 -10.48
C ASN A 161 44.23 4.01 -10.58
N THR A 162 44.51 3.56 -11.80
CA THR A 162 45.11 2.25 -12.08
C THR A 162 46.25 2.45 -13.06
N ALA A 163 47.47 2.11 -12.66
CA ALA A 163 48.65 2.12 -13.51
C ALA A 163 49.36 0.77 -13.45
N ILE A 164 50.04 0.40 -14.53
CA ILE A 164 50.80 -0.84 -14.65
C ILE A 164 52.28 -0.46 -14.68
N TYR A 165 53.03 -0.97 -13.71
CA TYR A 165 54.47 -0.78 -13.60
C TYR A 165 55.20 -2.10 -13.86
N TYR A 166 56.37 -2.02 -14.46
CA TYR A 166 57.28 -3.15 -14.59
C TYR A 166 58.32 -3.08 -13.47
N ASP A 167 58.23 -3.99 -12.50
CA ASP A 167 59.12 -4.03 -11.35
C ASP A 167 59.78 -5.42 -11.24
N PRO A 168 61.05 -5.57 -11.66
CA PRO A 168 61.73 -6.86 -11.70
C PRO A 168 62.24 -7.34 -10.34
N ASP A 169 62.41 -6.46 -9.34
CA ASP A 169 62.85 -6.81 -7.99
C ASP A 169 61.74 -6.50 -6.96
N PRO A 170 61.07 -7.52 -6.41
CA PRO A 170 59.93 -7.32 -5.50
C PRO A 170 60.33 -6.79 -4.12
N LEU A 171 61.62 -6.62 -3.79
CA LEU A 171 62.09 -6.06 -2.52
C LEU A 171 62.56 -4.61 -2.63
N ASN A 172 62.64 -4.05 -3.85
CA ASN A 172 63.15 -2.70 -4.06
C ASN A 172 62.37 -2.02 -5.19
N SER A 173 61.28 -1.35 -4.82
CA SER A 173 60.38 -0.80 -5.83
C SER A 173 60.96 0.40 -6.57
N VAL A 174 60.64 0.49 -7.86
CA VAL A 174 60.95 1.63 -8.72
C VAL A 174 60.13 2.88 -8.33
N ILE A 175 59.02 2.71 -7.60
CA ILE A 175 58.17 3.81 -7.11
C ILE A 175 58.70 4.29 -5.76
N VAL A 176 59.25 5.51 -5.75
CA VAL A 176 59.89 6.10 -4.55
C VAL A 176 58.95 6.17 -3.35
N GLU A 177 57.67 6.43 -3.56
CA GLU A 177 56.65 6.54 -2.50
C GLU A 177 56.30 5.18 -1.87
N ASP A 178 56.51 4.08 -2.60
CA ASP A 178 56.15 2.73 -2.15
C ASP A 178 57.34 1.98 -1.54
N GLN A 179 58.56 2.52 -1.62
CA GLN A 179 59.78 1.88 -1.10
C GLN A 179 59.75 1.57 0.41
N GLU A 180 58.94 2.28 1.20
CA GLU A 180 58.79 2.01 2.64
C GLU A 180 57.80 0.87 2.95
N PHE A 181 56.98 0.47 1.98
CA PHE A 181 55.89 -0.50 2.17
C PHE A 181 56.19 -1.90 1.58
N VAL A 182 57.25 -2.01 0.77
CA VAL A 182 57.64 -3.21 0.02
C VAL A 182 58.86 -3.87 0.65
#